data_AF-A0A4R7TBD6-F1
#
_entry.id   AF-A0A4R7TBD6-F1
#
_cell.length_a   1.000
_cell.length_b   1.000
_cell.length_c   1.000
_cell.angle_alpha   90.00
_cell.angle_beta   90.00
_cell.angle_gamma   90.00
#
_symmetry.space_group_name_H-M   'P 1'
#
loop_
_entity.id
_entity.type
_entity.pdbx_description
1 polymer ?
#
loop_
_entity_poly.entity_id
_entity_poly.type
_entity_poly.pdbx_seq_one_letter_code
_entity_poly.pdbx_strand_id
1 'polypeptide(L)'
;MPGVGGSGSADDLPGAPEASRGEPVEEVRRIRRARIRALARLRLLAGALRIARGKAEWAAYRRTVVTAVSYGLLGLAFVLGVIWFFFPGNSRWEPAVNSLTLVAGLTGIFVERLTAEAERRTEVLRAVADELQENTRLLSDERFSPNTPTQRQVYPRLVVSAVDLALVSGALGRHRDAELVGLLHRWRDTVHLFNRRLDLTEISTFSNTISSAELAAFHRALHRENSYFAATREMLETLLNRLPPT
;
A
#
# COMPACT_ATOMS: atom_id res chain seq x y z
N MET A 1 26.35 -94.26 -28.46
CA MET A 1 25.40 -93.91 -29.55
C MET A 1 24.65 -92.64 -29.11
N PRO A 2 24.39 -91.73 -30.04
CA PRO A 2 24.65 -90.26 -30.03
C PRO A 2 23.66 -89.48 -29.14
N GLY A 3 23.83 -88.22 -28.73
CA GLY A 3 24.37 -87.02 -29.38
C GLY A 3 23.23 -85.97 -29.51
N VAL A 4 23.58 -84.68 -29.70
CA VAL A 4 22.71 -83.47 -29.87
C VAL A 4 22.38 -82.79 -28.51
N GLY A 5 22.90 -81.62 -28.12
CA GLY A 5 23.16 -80.35 -28.85
C GLY A 5 21.87 -79.49 -28.82
N GLY A 6 21.77 -78.22 -28.45
CA GLY A 6 22.67 -77.12 -28.10
C GLY A 6 21.79 -75.83 -28.03
N SER A 7 22.36 -74.74 -27.52
CA SER A 7 21.88 -73.33 -27.55
C SER A 7 20.53 -73.01 -26.86
N GLY A 8 20.41 -72.04 -25.97
CA GLY A 8 21.10 -70.75 -25.90
C GLY A 8 20.31 -69.70 -26.69
N SER A 9 19.34 -69.05 -26.05
CA SER A 9 18.80 -67.76 -26.46
C SER A 9 18.28 -67.02 -25.23
N ALA A 10 19.07 -66.04 -24.81
CA ALA A 10 18.59 -64.89 -24.07
C ALA A 10 17.73 -64.05 -25.01
N ASP A 11 16.56 -63.64 -24.55
CA ASP A 11 15.92 -62.42 -25.03
C ASP A 11 15.16 -61.80 -23.85
N ASP A 12 15.75 -60.71 -23.37
CA ASP A 12 15.13 -59.66 -22.58
C ASP A 12 13.87 -59.16 -23.31
N LEU A 13 12.75 -59.08 -22.58
CA LEU A 13 11.71 -58.11 -22.92
C LEU A 13 11.36 -57.28 -21.68
N PRO A 14 11.60 -55.96 -21.73
CA PRO A 14 11.33 -55.05 -20.63
C PRO A 14 9.82 -54.78 -20.52
N GLY A 15 9.31 -54.78 -19.29
CA GLY A 15 7.98 -54.26 -18.97
C GLY A 15 7.88 -52.82 -19.44
N ALA A 16 7.06 -52.59 -20.47
CA ALA A 16 6.77 -51.28 -20.99
C ALA A 16 6.03 -50.46 -19.92
N PRO A 17 6.50 -49.25 -19.57
CA PRO A 17 5.71 -48.31 -18.80
C PRO A 17 4.58 -47.77 -19.69
N GLU A 18 3.33 -47.92 -19.26
CA GLU A 18 2.19 -47.16 -19.78
C GLU A 18 2.38 -45.68 -19.44
N ALA A 19 3.24 -45.02 -20.21
CA ALA A 19 3.39 -43.58 -20.21
C ALA A 19 2.14 -42.96 -20.86
N SER A 20 1.26 -42.43 -20.01
CA SER A 20 0.67 -41.10 -20.12
C SER A 20 0.61 -40.53 -21.55
N ARG A 21 -0.43 -40.89 -22.30
CA ARG A 21 -0.72 -40.31 -23.63
C ARG A 21 -1.85 -39.26 -23.59
N GLY A 22 -2.10 -38.67 -22.42
CA GLY A 22 -3.19 -37.70 -22.19
C GLY A 22 -2.78 -36.24 -21.98
N GLU A 23 -1.49 -35.93 -21.82
CA GLU A 23 -1.08 -34.63 -21.25
C GLU A 23 -1.00 -33.39 -22.17
N PRO A 24 -0.88 -33.45 -23.52
CA PRO A 24 -0.68 -32.21 -24.29
C PRO A 24 -1.94 -31.34 -24.40
N VAL A 25 -3.15 -31.93 -24.29
CA VAL A 25 -4.41 -31.21 -24.49
C VAL A 25 -4.89 -30.51 -23.21
N GLU A 26 -4.64 -31.09 -22.04
CA GLU A 26 -4.99 -30.49 -20.75
C GLU A 26 -4.09 -29.30 -20.41
N GLU A 27 -2.79 -29.42 -20.68
CA GLU A 27 -1.81 -28.37 -20.40
C GLU A 27 -2.08 -27.11 -21.25
N VAL A 28 -2.38 -27.31 -22.55
CA VAL A 28 -2.79 -26.22 -23.44
C VAL A 28 -4.09 -25.56 -22.96
N ARG A 29 -5.07 -26.31 -22.46
CA ARG A 29 -6.32 -25.76 -21.90
C ARG A 29 -6.07 -24.98 -20.59
N ARG A 30 -5.16 -25.44 -19.72
CA ARG A 30 -4.80 -24.73 -18.48
C ARG A 30 -4.08 -23.42 -18.79
N ILE A 31 -3.12 -23.43 -19.72
CA ILE A 31 -2.38 -22.23 -20.16
C ILE A 31 -3.34 -21.20 -20.81
N ARG A 32 -4.30 -21.66 -21.63
CA ARG A 32 -5.30 -20.77 -22.24
C ARG A 32 -6.22 -20.13 -21.20
N ARG A 33 -6.68 -20.90 -20.20
CA ARG A 33 -7.52 -20.37 -19.10
C ARG A 33 -6.75 -19.45 -18.16
N ALA A 34 -5.46 -19.68 -17.95
CA ALA A 34 -4.58 -18.80 -17.17
C ALA A 34 -4.37 -17.46 -17.90
N ARG A 35 -4.09 -17.49 -19.21
CA ARG A 35 -3.96 -16.29 -20.04
C ARG A 35 -5.24 -15.46 -20.11
N ILE A 36 -6.41 -16.10 -20.25
CA ILE A 36 -7.70 -15.40 -20.27
C ILE A 36 -7.96 -14.68 -18.93
N ARG A 37 -7.66 -15.34 -17.79
CA ARG A 37 -7.81 -14.74 -16.46
C ARG A 37 -6.80 -13.61 -16.21
N ALA A 38 -5.56 -13.76 -16.67
CA ALA A 38 -4.54 -12.72 -16.59
C ALA A 38 -4.91 -11.47 -17.41
N LEU A 39 -5.40 -11.67 -18.64
CA LEU A 39 -5.84 -10.57 -19.51
C LEU A 39 -7.11 -9.87 -18.99
N ALA A 40 -8.03 -10.61 -18.38
CA ALA A 40 -9.20 -10.01 -17.72
C ALA A 40 -8.81 -9.14 -16.52
N ARG A 41 -7.87 -9.61 -15.68
CA ARG A 41 -7.32 -8.82 -14.56
C ARG A 41 -6.57 -7.58 -15.05
N LEU A 42 -5.77 -7.70 -16.11
CA LEU A 42 -5.06 -6.58 -16.72
C LEU A 42 -6.01 -5.51 -17.28
N ARG A 43 -7.13 -5.90 -17.90
CA ARG A 43 -8.14 -4.96 -18.40
C ARG A 43 -8.88 -4.25 -17.27
N LEU A 44 -9.20 -4.94 -16.18
CA LEU A 44 -9.83 -4.33 -15.00
C LEU A 44 -8.88 -3.34 -14.31
N LEU A 45 -7.59 -3.69 -14.17
CA LEU A 45 -6.56 -2.79 -13.65
C LEU A 45 -6.37 -1.55 -14.55
N ALA A 46 -6.32 -1.73 -15.87
CA ALA A 46 -6.21 -0.63 -16.81
C ALA A 46 -7.42 0.32 -16.78
N GLY A 47 -8.63 -0.21 -16.61
CA GLY A 47 -9.85 0.58 -16.43
C GLY A 47 -9.86 1.38 -15.13
N ALA A 48 -9.46 0.75 -14.02
CA ALA A 48 -9.35 1.42 -12.72
C ALA A 48 -8.28 2.53 -12.72
N LEU A 49 -7.13 2.28 -13.35
CA LEU A 49 -6.07 3.27 -13.52
C LEU A 49 -6.54 4.49 -14.32
N ARG A 50 -7.34 4.30 -15.37
CA ARG A 50 -7.87 5.41 -16.20
C ARG A 50 -8.85 6.30 -15.44
N ILE A 51 -9.71 5.70 -14.62
CA ILE A 51 -10.69 6.41 -13.79
C ILE A 51 -9.99 7.16 -12.64
N ALA A 52 -8.98 6.54 -12.02
CA ALA A 52 -8.16 7.17 -10.99
C ALA A 52 -7.38 8.37 -11.53
N ARG A 53 -6.80 8.24 -12.73
CA ARG A 53 -6.07 9.31 -13.42
C ARG A 53 -6.98 10.49 -13.78
N GLY A 54 -8.18 10.23 -14.29
CA GLY A 54 -9.18 11.27 -14.57
C GLY A 54 -9.64 12.02 -13.31
N LYS A 55 -9.82 11.34 -12.17
CA LYS A 55 -10.17 11.99 -10.89
C LYS A 55 -9.02 12.84 -10.32
N ALA A 56 -7.78 12.38 -10.48
CA ALA A 56 -6.59 13.12 -10.05
C ALA A 56 -6.36 14.38 -10.90
N GLU A 57 -6.52 14.27 -12.22
CA GLU A 57 -6.43 15.40 -13.15
C GLU A 57 -7.54 16.44 -12.89
N TRP A 58 -8.77 16.01 -12.59
CA TRP A 58 -9.86 16.90 -12.19
C TRP A 58 -9.62 17.62 -10.86
N ALA A 59 -9.00 16.95 -9.89
CA ALA A 59 -8.66 17.55 -8.60
C ALA A 59 -7.50 18.56 -8.72
N ALA A 60 -6.51 18.27 -9.56
CA ALA A 60 -5.44 19.19 -9.91
C ALA A 60 -6.00 20.40 -10.68
N TYR A 61 -6.86 20.17 -11.68
CA TYR A 61 -7.52 21.22 -12.45
C TYR A 61 -8.38 22.13 -11.58
N ARG A 62 -9.17 21.59 -10.64
CA ARG A 62 -9.91 22.42 -9.66
C ARG A 62 -8.98 23.27 -8.81
N ARG A 63 -7.84 22.74 -8.36
CA ARG A 63 -6.85 23.55 -7.62
C ARG A 63 -6.30 24.66 -8.48
N THR A 64 -5.84 24.36 -9.70
CA THR A 64 -5.30 25.37 -10.61
C THR A 64 -6.34 26.43 -10.96
N VAL A 65 -7.60 26.03 -11.19
CA VAL A 65 -8.70 26.96 -11.47
C VAL A 65 -9.02 27.80 -10.24
N VAL A 66 -9.13 27.22 -9.04
CA VAL A 66 -9.40 27.99 -7.81
C VAL A 66 -8.24 28.95 -7.53
N THR A 67 -7.00 28.49 -7.64
CA THR A 67 -5.81 29.32 -7.43
C THR A 67 -5.71 30.43 -8.48
N ALA A 68 -5.96 30.13 -9.76
CA ALA A 68 -5.95 31.11 -10.84
C ALA A 68 -7.10 32.11 -10.72
N VAL A 69 -8.29 31.68 -10.29
CA VAL A 69 -9.43 32.56 -10.05
C VAL A 69 -9.17 33.45 -8.83
N SER A 70 -8.62 32.90 -7.75
CA SER A 70 -8.27 33.68 -6.54
C SER A 70 -7.19 34.71 -6.84
N TYR A 71 -6.08 34.32 -7.48
CA TYR A 71 -5.03 35.28 -7.86
C TYR A 71 -5.48 36.24 -8.96
N GLY A 72 -6.33 35.80 -9.88
CA GLY A 72 -6.93 36.64 -10.92
C GLY A 72 -7.85 37.71 -10.33
N LEU A 73 -8.70 37.35 -9.36
CA LEU A 73 -9.55 38.29 -8.62
C LEU A 73 -8.71 39.25 -7.77
N LEU A 74 -7.63 38.75 -7.15
CA LEU A 74 -6.71 39.59 -6.37
C LEU A 74 -5.98 40.61 -7.27
N GLY A 75 -5.49 40.16 -8.42
CA GLY A 75 -4.86 41.03 -9.42
C GLY A 75 -5.83 42.06 -9.99
N LEU A 76 -7.07 41.64 -10.28
CA LEU A 76 -8.13 42.55 -10.72
C LEU A 76 -8.46 43.60 -9.66
N ALA A 77 -8.52 43.19 -8.39
CA ALA A 77 -8.73 44.10 -7.25
C ALA A 77 -7.60 45.12 -7.10
N PHE A 78 -6.36 44.67 -7.26
CA PHE A 78 -5.19 45.56 -7.25
C PHE A 78 -5.25 46.58 -8.40
N VAL A 79 -5.56 46.14 -9.62
CA VAL A 79 -5.67 47.02 -10.80
C VAL A 79 -6.80 48.04 -10.61
N LEU A 80 -7.96 47.62 -10.10
CA LEU A 80 -9.08 48.53 -9.80
C LEU A 80 -8.71 49.55 -8.71
N GLY A 81 -7.96 49.13 -7.68
CA GLY A 81 -7.45 50.04 -6.65
C GLY A 81 -6.46 51.08 -7.21
N VAL A 82 -5.55 50.66 -8.08
CA VAL A 82 -4.61 51.56 -8.76
C VAL A 82 -5.36 52.55 -9.67
N ILE A 83 -6.33 52.08 -10.47
CA ILE A 83 -7.14 52.94 -11.34
C ILE A 83 -7.92 53.97 -10.51
N TRP A 84 -8.51 53.55 -9.39
CA TRP A 84 -9.23 54.46 -8.49
C TRP A 84 -8.31 55.55 -7.91
N PHE A 85 -7.09 55.19 -7.49
CA PHE A 85 -6.10 56.14 -6.97
C PHE A 85 -5.78 57.27 -7.97
N PHE A 86 -5.82 56.98 -9.27
CA PHE A 86 -5.58 57.99 -10.31
C PHE A 86 -6.84 58.79 -10.72
N PHE A 87 -8.06 58.41 -10.31
CA PHE A 87 -9.31 59.07 -10.69
C PHE A 87 -10.26 59.35 -9.49
N PRO A 88 -9.89 60.23 -8.56
CA PRO A 88 -10.61 60.45 -7.29
C PRO A 88 -11.97 61.15 -7.40
N GLY A 89 -12.33 61.72 -8.55
CA GLY A 89 -13.54 62.55 -8.71
C GLY A 89 -14.87 61.80 -8.82
N ASN A 90 -14.87 60.46 -8.72
CA ASN A 90 -16.03 59.63 -9.05
C ASN A 90 -16.49 58.81 -7.81
N SER A 91 -17.32 59.42 -6.97
CA SER A 91 -17.75 58.90 -5.64
C SER A 91 -18.44 57.53 -5.66
N ARG A 92 -18.89 57.05 -6.83
CA ARG A 92 -19.56 55.74 -6.98
C ARG A 92 -18.63 54.53 -6.84
N TRP A 93 -17.31 54.75 -6.84
CA TRP A 93 -16.31 53.67 -6.82
C TRP A 93 -15.85 53.25 -5.42
N GLU A 94 -16.03 54.12 -4.42
CA GLU A 94 -15.63 53.86 -3.04
C GLU A 94 -16.28 52.58 -2.43
N PRO A 95 -17.59 52.31 -2.63
CA PRO A 95 -18.22 51.09 -2.12
C PRO A 95 -17.72 49.83 -2.84
N ALA A 96 -17.39 49.94 -4.12
CA ALA A 96 -16.94 48.81 -4.94
C ALA A 96 -15.55 48.35 -4.51
N VAL A 97 -14.61 49.29 -4.29
CA VAL A 97 -13.25 48.99 -3.84
C VAL A 97 -13.23 48.41 -2.42
N ASN A 98 -14.04 48.96 -1.51
CA ASN A 98 -14.16 48.42 -0.14
C ASN A 98 -14.74 47.01 -0.11
N SER A 99 -15.81 46.77 -0.89
CA SER A 99 -16.42 45.44 -1.00
C SER A 99 -15.44 44.42 -1.59
N LEU A 100 -14.67 44.82 -2.61
CA LEU A 100 -13.70 43.94 -3.26
C LEU A 100 -12.51 43.62 -2.35
N THR A 101 -12.05 44.58 -1.57
CA THR A 101 -10.99 44.37 -0.56
C THR A 101 -11.45 43.38 0.52
N LEU A 102 -12.70 43.50 0.98
CA LEU A 102 -13.28 42.57 1.96
C LEU A 102 -13.39 41.16 1.39
N VAL A 103 -13.88 41.01 0.16
CA VAL A 103 -13.96 39.72 -0.54
C VAL A 103 -12.56 39.12 -0.76
N ALA A 104 -11.58 39.93 -1.15
CA ALA A 104 -10.19 39.50 -1.31
C ALA A 104 -9.59 39.00 0.00
N GLY A 105 -9.77 39.75 1.10
CA GLY A 105 -9.31 39.35 2.43
C GLY A 105 -9.96 38.05 2.92
N LEU A 106 -11.28 37.92 2.75
CA LEU A 106 -11.99 36.69 3.09
C LEU A 106 -11.51 35.50 2.25
N THR A 107 -11.32 35.71 0.95
CA THR A 107 -10.82 34.67 0.02
C THR A 107 -9.40 34.24 0.38
N GLY A 108 -8.52 35.17 0.78
CA GLY A 108 -7.17 34.87 1.24
C GLY A 108 -7.15 33.87 2.41
N ILE A 109 -7.99 34.10 3.42
CA ILE A 109 -8.12 33.20 4.58
C ILE A 109 -8.54 31.79 4.16
N PHE A 110 -9.50 31.67 3.23
CA PHE A 110 -9.92 30.36 2.73
C PHE A 110 -8.81 29.65 1.95
N VAL A 111 -8.05 30.38 1.14
CA VAL A 111 -6.92 29.81 0.39
C VAL A 111 -5.86 29.28 1.36
N GLU A 112 -5.45 30.07 2.36
CA GLU A 112 -4.47 29.65 3.37
C GLU A 112 -4.93 28.42 4.16
N ARG A 113 -6.21 28.36 4.53
CA ARG A 113 -6.79 27.18 5.20
C ARG A 113 -6.72 25.95 4.31
N LEU A 114 -7.06 26.07 3.03
CA LEU A 114 -7.05 24.97 2.08
C LEU A 114 -5.64 24.48 1.75
N THR A 115 -4.66 25.39 1.67
CA THR A 115 -3.25 25.04 1.44
C THR A 115 -2.67 24.37 2.68
N ALA A 116 -2.88 24.92 3.88
CA ALA A 116 -2.41 24.34 5.13
C ALA A 116 -2.98 22.92 5.36
N GLU A 117 -4.27 22.70 5.10
CA GLU A 117 -4.87 21.36 5.15
C GLU A 117 -4.26 20.39 4.13
N ALA A 118 -3.95 20.89 2.94
CA ALA A 118 -3.34 20.09 1.88
C ALA A 118 -1.92 19.67 2.24
N GLU A 119 -1.11 20.60 2.75
CA GLU A 119 0.26 20.37 3.21
C GLU A 119 0.27 19.37 4.37
N ARG A 120 -0.55 19.61 5.40
CA ARG A 120 -0.68 18.71 6.55
C ARG A 120 -1.05 17.29 6.13
N ARG A 121 -1.97 17.13 5.18
CA ARG A 121 -2.34 15.80 4.64
C ARG A 121 -1.15 15.14 3.95
N THR A 122 -0.40 15.87 3.14
CA THR A 122 0.76 15.32 2.41
C THR A 122 1.86 14.91 3.38
N GLU A 123 2.15 15.72 4.38
CA GLU A 123 3.16 15.43 5.40
C GLU A 123 2.80 14.18 6.21
N VAL A 124 1.55 14.07 6.65
CA VAL A 124 1.06 12.86 7.36
C VAL A 124 1.17 11.61 6.47
N LEU A 125 0.80 11.69 5.20
CA LEU A 125 0.91 10.56 4.29
C LEU A 125 2.36 10.15 4.03
N ARG A 126 3.27 11.12 3.95
CA ARG A 126 4.70 10.88 3.82
C ARG A 126 5.25 10.16 5.06
N ALA A 127 4.94 10.66 6.25
CA ALA A 127 5.36 10.03 7.51
C ALA A 127 4.83 8.58 7.64
N VAL A 128 3.57 8.34 7.24
CA VAL A 128 3.01 6.98 7.20
C VAL A 128 3.74 6.11 6.17
N ALA A 129 4.03 6.63 4.98
CA ALA A 129 4.77 5.88 3.96
C ALA A 129 6.18 5.49 4.44
N ASP A 130 6.89 6.42 5.07
CA ASP A 130 8.23 6.20 5.63
C ASP A 130 8.19 5.13 6.75
N GLU A 131 7.19 5.19 7.64
CA GLU A 131 7.00 4.16 8.68
C GLU A 131 6.68 2.77 8.11
N LEU A 132 5.83 2.69 7.08
CA LEU A 132 5.53 1.41 6.42
C LEU A 132 6.75 0.84 5.67
N GLN A 133 7.57 1.70 5.06
CA GLN A 133 8.85 1.27 4.47
C GLN A 133 9.81 0.76 5.56
N GLU A 134 9.89 1.43 6.71
CA GLU A 134 10.70 0.97 7.82
C GLU A 134 10.22 -0.39 8.34
N ASN A 135 8.92 -0.57 8.51
CA ASN A 135 8.34 -1.86 8.87
C ASN A 135 8.63 -2.95 7.82
N THR A 136 8.76 -2.60 6.55
CA THR A 136 9.18 -3.54 5.50
C THR A 136 10.61 -4.01 5.73
N ARG A 137 11.51 -3.10 6.14
CA ARG A 137 12.89 -3.44 6.51
C ARG A 137 12.93 -4.33 7.76
N LEU A 138 12.14 -4.01 8.78
CA LEU A 138 12.04 -4.82 10.01
C LEU A 138 11.51 -6.23 9.74
N LEU A 139 10.51 -6.38 8.86
CA LEU A 139 9.99 -7.68 8.43
C LEU A 139 10.96 -8.45 7.51
N SER A 140 11.99 -7.79 7.00
CA SER A 140 13.06 -8.40 6.19
C SER A 140 14.31 -8.71 7.00
N ASP A 141 14.27 -8.50 8.32
CA ASP A 141 15.36 -8.86 9.24
C ASP A 141 15.66 -10.37 9.16
N GLU A 142 16.95 -10.72 9.21
CA GLU A 142 17.45 -12.09 9.17
C GLU A 142 16.86 -12.96 10.28
N ARG A 143 16.46 -12.38 11.41
CA ARG A 143 15.78 -13.11 12.50
C ARG A 143 14.45 -13.72 12.08
N PHE A 144 13.80 -13.18 11.05
CA PHE A 144 12.59 -13.73 10.43
C PHE A 144 12.91 -14.62 9.21
N SER A 145 14.17 -14.97 8.97
CA SER A 145 14.55 -15.88 7.90
C SER A 145 14.30 -17.33 8.32
N PRO A 146 13.75 -18.18 7.43
CA PRO A 146 13.54 -19.60 7.72
C PRO A 146 14.85 -20.36 7.97
N ASN A 147 15.98 -19.80 7.56
CA ASN A 147 17.32 -20.40 7.68
C ASN A 147 18.03 -20.05 9.00
N THR A 148 17.43 -19.19 9.83
CA THR A 148 18.07 -18.73 11.06
C THR A 148 18.07 -19.84 12.11
N PRO A 149 19.19 -20.05 12.83
CA PRO A 149 19.27 -21.05 13.89
C PRO A 149 18.16 -20.84 14.91
N THR A 150 17.45 -21.91 15.28
CA THR A 150 16.37 -21.86 16.26
C THR A 150 16.95 -21.70 17.67
N GLN A 151 17.44 -20.50 17.96
CA GLN A 151 18.02 -20.11 19.24
C GLN A 151 17.13 -19.07 19.92
N ARG A 152 17.36 -18.82 21.22
CA ARG A 152 16.64 -17.78 21.96
C ARG A 152 17.03 -16.42 21.39
N GLN A 153 16.09 -15.74 20.74
CA GLN A 153 16.33 -14.45 20.10
C GLN A 153 15.17 -13.49 20.36
N VAL A 154 15.49 -12.20 20.35
CA VAL A 154 14.51 -11.10 20.46
C VAL A 154 14.18 -10.63 19.04
N TYR A 155 12.91 -10.63 18.68
CA TYR A 155 12.44 -10.19 17.37
C TYR A 155 12.24 -8.67 17.35
N PRO A 156 12.58 -7.96 16.26
CA PRO A 156 12.28 -6.54 16.14
C PRO A 156 10.76 -6.32 16.14
N ARG A 157 10.33 -5.20 16.74
CA ARG A 157 8.91 -4.82 16.86
C ARG A 157 8.53 -3.87 15.74
N LEU A 158 7.35 -4.07 15.16
CA LEU A 158 6.82 -3.15 14.16
C LEU A 158 6.32 -1.87 14.83
N VAL A 159 6.47 -0.74 14.14
CA VAL A 159 6.13 0.60 14.62
C VAL A 159 4.81 1.06 14.00
N VAL A 160 3.98 1.77 14.77
CA VAL A 160 2.66 2.31 14.34
C VAL A 160 2.47 3.78 14.73
N SER A 161 3.55 4.47 15.06
CA SER A 161 3.52 5.83 15.60
C SER A 161 2.97 6.87 14.62
N ALA A 162 3.43 6.85 13.37
CA ALA A 162 2.97 7.73 12.30
C ALA A 162 1.54 7.35 11.88
N VAL A 163 1.20 6.06 11.88
CA VAL A 163 -0.17 5.59 11.65
C VAL A 163 -1.12 6.11 12.73
N ASP A 164 -0.77 6.00 14.01
CA ASP A 164 -1.59 6.50 15.11
C ASP A 164 -1.76 8.03 15.05
N LEU A 165 -0.68 8.75 14.76
CA LEU A 165 -0.74 10.19 14.52
C LEU A 165 -1.66 10.52 13.33
N ALA A 166 -1.60 9.76 12.24
CA ALA A 166 -2.46 9.96 11.07
C ALA A 166 -3.95 9.76 11.41
N LEU A 167 -4.26 8.73 12.21
CA LEU A 167 -5.62 8.41 12.64
C LEU A 167 -6.19 9.46 13.61
N VAL A 168 -5.36 10.02 14.50
CA VAL A 168 -5.79 11.00 15.51
C VAL A 168 -5.78 12.44 14.97
N SER A 169 -4.87 12.79 14.05
CA SER A 169 -4.67 14.17 13.59
C SER A 169 -5.84 14.76 12.79
N GLY A 170 -6.75 13.92 12.28
CA GLY A 170 -7.84 14.34 11.39
C GLY A 170 -7.39 14.75 9.99
N ALA A 171 -6.10 14.68 9.66
CA ALA A 171 -5.57 15.08 8.35
C ALA A 171 -6.13 14.23 7.19
N LEU A 172 -6.59 13.01 7.48
CA LEU A 172 -7.24 12.08 6.56
C LEU A 172 -8.78 12.11 6.66
N GLY A 173 -9.38 13.15 7.23
CA GLY A 173 -10.83 13.24 7.47
C GLY A 173 -11.71 13.44 6.22
N ARG A 174 -11.14 13.48 5.01
CA ARG A 174 -11.93 13.64 3.77
C ARG A 174 -12.56 12.31 3.36
N HIS A 175 -13.79 12.34 2.85
CA HIS A 175 -14.52 11.14 2.39
C HIS A 175 -13.72 10.24 1.42
N ARG A 176 -12.84 10.84 0.60
CA ARG A 176 -11.97 10.11 -0.34
C ARG A 176 -10.91 9.24 0.36
N ASP A 177 -10.56 9.58 1.60
CA ASP A 177 -9.50 8.93 2.38
C ASP A 177 -10.09 7.87 3.33
N ALA A 178 -11.42 7.66 3.35
CA ALA A 178 -12.09 6.72 4.24
C ALA A 178 -11.65 5.26 4.05
N GLU A 179 -11.40 4.83 2.80
CA GLU A 179 -10.87 3.49 2.52
C GLU A 179 -9.46 3.32 3.10
N LEU A 180 -8.60 4.34 2.94
CA LEU A 180 -7.25 4.35 3.48
C LEU A 180 -7.27 4.32 5.00
N VAL A 181 -8.09 5.15 5.65
CA VAL A 181 -8.27 5.15 7.11
C VAL A 181 -8.70 3.77 7.60
N GLY A 182 -9.63 3.10 6.90
CA GLY A 182 -10.02 1.73 7.22
C GLY A 182 -8.89 0.71 7.10
N LEU A 183 -8.00 0.87 6.09
CA LEU A 183 -6.81 0.03 5.96
C LEU A 183 -5.78 0.31 7.07
N LEU A 184 -5.57 1.58 7.43
CA LEU A 184 -4.65 1.98 8.49
C LEU A 184 -5.10 1.45 9.86
N HIS A 185 -6.39 1.50 10.17
CA HIS A 185 -6.93 0.86 11.38
C HIS A 185 -6.65 -0.64 11.42
N ARG A 186 -6.95 -1.35 10.31
CA ARG A 186 -6.67 -2.80 10.23
C ARG A 186 -5.20 -3.12 10.37
N TRP A 187 -4.33 -2.31 9.78
CA TRP A 187 -2.88 -2.46 9.93
C TRP A 187 -2.42 -2.26 11.37
N ARG A 188 -2.86 -1.18 12.02
CA ARG A 188 -2.56 -0.93 13.44
C ARG A 188 -2.95 -2.12 14.30
N ASP A 189 -4.16 -2.63 14.14
CA ASP A 189 -4.66 -3.77 14.92
C ASP A 189 -3.86 -5.06 14.63
N THR A 190 -3.47 -5.26 13.36
CA THR A 190 -2.62 -6.38 12.92
C THR A 190 -1.23 -6.30 13.57
N VAL A 191 -0.60 -5.13 13.57
CA VAL A 191 0.71 -4.91 14.19
C VAL A 191 0.65 -5.13 15.69
N HIS A 192 -0.34 -4.60 16.39
CA HIS A 192 -0.47 -4.82 17.84
C HIS A 192 -0.59 -6.30 18.18
N LEU A 193 -1.40 -7.04 17.41
CA LEU A 193 -1.57 -8.47 17.65
C LEU A 193 -0.31 -9.28 17.28
N PHE A 194 0.39 -8.88 16.22
CA PHE A 194 1.68 -9.46 15.83
C PHE A 194 2.75 -9.24 16.92
N ASN A 195 2.96 -7.99 17.34
CA ASN A 195 3.92 -7.64 18.39
C ASN A 195 3.61 -8.35 19.70
N ARG A 196 2.33 -8.38 20.12
CA ARG A 196 1.91 -9.10 21.33
C ARG A 196 2.23 -10.60 21.27
N ARG A 197 2.09 -11.23 20.11
CA ARG A 197 2.44 -12.66 19.95
C ARG A 197 3.95 -12.87 20.06
N LEU A 198 4.75 -11.99 19.46
CA LEU A 198 6.20 -12.03 19.63
C LEU A 198 6.59 -11.86 21.10
N ASP A 199 5.97 -10.92 21.82
CA ASP A 199 6.20 -10.74 23.27
C ASP A 199 5.92 -12.03 24.05
N LEU A 200 4.76 -12.65 23.82
CA LEU A 200 4.38 -13.90 24.51
C LEU A 200 5.36 -15.04 24.20
N THR A 201 5.81 -15.15 22.96
CA THR A 201 6.79 -16.17 22.56
C THR A 201 8.17 -15.91 23.14
N GLU A 202 8.60 -14.66 23.21
CA GLU A 202 9.89 -14.32 23.82
C GLU A 202 9.87 -14.60 25.33
N ILE A 203 8.82 -14.17 26.03
CA ILE A 203 8.65 -14.44 27.48
C ILE A 203 8.65 -15.95 27.75
N SER A 204 7.94 -16.74 26.94
CA SER A 204 7.92 -18.20 27.12
C SER A 204 9.28 -18.85 26.80
N THR A 205 10.00 -18.33 25.82
CA THR A 205 11.34 -18.81 25.44
C THR A 205 12.40 -18.53 26.51
N PHE A 206 12.33 -17.36 27.18
CA PHE A 206 13.30 -16.97 28.20
C PHE A 206 12.99 -17.49 29.61
N SER A 207 11.75 -17.90 29.89
CA SER A 207 11.33 -18.40 31.21
C SER A 207 11.68 -19.87 31.51
N ASN A 208 12.61 -20.49 30.77
CA ASN A 208 13.08 -21.89 30.93
C ASN A 208 12.01 -22.99 30.85
N THR A 209 10.78 -22.66 30.45
CA THR A 209 9.66 -23.63 30.37
C THR A 209 9.50 -24.27 29.00
N ILE A 210 10.08 -23.68 27.95
CA ILE A 210 9.96 -24.16 26.57
C ILE A 210 11.15 -25.04 26.17
N SER A 211 10.83 -26.21 25.62
CA SER A 211 11.78 -27.12 24.98
C SER A 211 12.24 -26.60 23.61
N SER A 212 13.41 -27.03 23.15
CA SER A 212 13.90 -26.72 21.79
C SER A 212 12.96 -27.21 20.68
N ALA A 213 12.20 -28.29 20.94
CA ALA A 213 11.20 -28.83 20.02
C ALA A 213 9.99 -27.89 19.84
N GLU A 214 9.52 -27.27 20.93
CA GLU A 214 8.42 -26.28 20.89
C GLU A 214 8.86 -24.99 20.22
N LEU A 215 10.10 -24.55 20.44
CA LEU A 215 10.69 -23.41 19.74
C LEU A 215 10.74 -23.65 18.22
N ALA A 216 11.16 -24.85 17.80
CA ALA A 216 11.16 -25.24 16.39
C ALA A 216 9.75 -25.39 15.80
N ALA A 217 8.76 -25.75 16.61
CA ALA A 217 7.35 -25.77 16.20
C ALA A 217 6.81 -24.34 15.98
N PHE A 218 7.17 -23.39 16.85
CA PHE A 218 6.84 -21.98 16.66
C PHE A 218 7.48 -21.41 15.39
N HIS A 219 8.78 -21.64 15.19
CA HIS A 219 9.48 -21.16 14.00
C HIS A 219 8.83 -21.69 12.72
N ARG A 220 8.43 -22.97 12.70
CA ARG A 220 7.65 -23.55 11.60
C ARG A 220 6.26 -22.91 11.44
N ALA A 221 5.57 -22.59 12.53
CA ALA A 221 4.27 -21.93 12.48
C ALA A 221 4.36 -20.49 11.95
N LEU A 222 5.47 -19.79 12.25
CA LEU A 222 5.76 -18.45 11.74
C LEU A 222 5.97 -18.44 10.22
N HIS A 223 6.55 -19.50 9.64
CA HIS A 223 6.83 -19.60 8.21
C HIS A 223 5.81 -20.38 7.38
N ARG A 224 4.71 -20.85 7.99
CA ARG A 224 3.65 -21.52 7.25
C ARG A 224 3.01 -20.57 6.21
N GLU A 225 2.54 -21.10 5.08
CA GLU A 225 1.95 -20.30 3.99
C GLU A 225 0.76 -19.41 4.41
N ASN A 226 0.03 -19.78 5.48
CA ASN A 226 -1.05 -18.98 6.07
C ASN A 226 -0.65 -18.44 7.46
N SER A 227 0.64 -18.16 7.67
CA SER A 227 1.12 -17.65 8.95
C SER A 227 0.70 -16.20 9.15
N TYR A 228 0.72 -15.80 10.41
CA TYR A 228 0.52 -14.40 10.77
C TYR A 228 1.58 -13.49 10.16
N PHE A 229 2.80 -13.98 9.99
CA PHE A 229 3.87 -13.23 9.35
C PHE A 229 3.56 -12.97 7.87
N ALA A 230 3.12 -13.99 7.13
CA ALA A 230 2.72 -13.85 5.73
C ALA A 230 1.54 -12.87 5.58
N ALA A 231 0.52 -12.99 6.44
CA ALA A 231 -0.63 -12.09 6.43
C ALA A 231 -0.25 -10.63 6.75
N THR A 232 0.66 -10.41 7.72
CA THR A 232 1.18 -9.06 8.05
C THR A 232 1.94 -8.48 6.86
N ARG A 233 2.78 -9.25 6.18
CA ARG A 233 3.49 -8.81 4.96
C ARG A 233 2.54 -8.47 3.83
N GLU A 234 1.53 -9.30 3.58
CA GLU A 234 0.52 -9.05 2.54
C GLU A 234 -0.28 -7.76 2.82
N MET A 235 -0.65 -7.52 4.07
CA MET A 235 -1.33 -6.28 4.49
C MET A 235 -0.43 -5.05 4.26
N LEU A 236 0.86 -5.16 4.61
CA LEU A 236 1.84 -4.09 4.42
C LEU A 236 2.02 -3.75 2.93
N GLU A 237 2.22 -4.77 2.09
CA GLU A 237 2.32 -4.62 0.64
C GLU A 237 1.04 -4.02 0.05
N THR A 238 -0.12 -4.46 0.53
CA THR A 238 -1.41 -3.89 0.13
C THR A 238 -1.51 -2.40 0.47
N LEU A 239 -1.07 -2.01 1.68
CA LEU A 239 -1.06 -0.61 2.10
C LEU A 239 -0.10 0.25 1.27
N LEU A 240 1.12 -0.22 1.05
CA LEU A 240 2.12 0.49 0.24
C LEU A 240 1.62 0.71 -1.20
N ASN A 241 0.94 -0.29 -1.77
CA ASN A 241 0.35 -0.17 -3.11
C ASN A 241 -0.89 0.74 -3.18
N ARG A 242 -1.53 1.03 -2.03
CA ARG A 242 -2.74 1.88 -1.95
C ARG A 242 -2.44 3.29 -1.49
N LEU A 243 -1.24 3.55 -0.96
CA LEU A 243 -0.80 4.91 -0.65
C LEU A 243 -0.70 5.73 -1.95
N PRO A 244 -1.17 6.99 -1.95
CA PRO A 244 -0.96 7.86 -3.09
C PRO A 244 0.54 8.12 -3.26
N PRO A 245 1.04 8.25 -4.51
CA PRO A 245 2.41 8.64 -4.74
C PRO A 245 2.64 10.04 -4.14
N THR A 246 3.58 10.11 -3.22
CA THR A 246 4.09 11.36 -2.63
C THR A 246 5.15 11.99 -3.52
#